data_AF-A0A0B4CMJ8-F1
#
_entry.id   AF-A0A0B4CMJ8-F1
#
_cell.length_a   1.000
_cell.length_b   1.000
_cell.length_c   1.000
_cell.angle_alpha   90.00
_cell.angle_beta   90.00
_cell.angle_gamma   90.00
#
_symmetry.space_group_name_H-M   'P 1'
#
loop_
_entity.id
_entity.type
_entity.pdbx_description
1 polymer ?
#
loop_
_entity_poly.entity_id
_entity_poly.type
_entity_poly.pdbx_seq_one_letter_code
_entity_poly.pdbx_strand_id
1 'polypeptide(L)'
;MFCALPQSTAEAMMLPSGDCLPDAEARKLAYHLSLLESAGFAKFSRLENANWVVRGLTWNGHELLDNIRADDVWQAVRERHRLLGGFSMEVLSDLAKEITRGKLGRMEDTHA
;
A
#
# COMPACT_ATOMS: atom_id res chain seq x y z
N MET A 1 11.26 -14.53 -10.41
CA MET A 1 10.52 -13.34 -10.87
C MET A 1 9.14 -13.45 -10.25
N PHE A 2 8.64 -12.43 -9.54
CA PHE A 2 7.28 -12.54 -8.96
C PHE A 2 6.26 -12.58 -10.10
N CYS A 3 5.55 -13.70 -10.25
CA CYS A 3 4.47 -13.85 -11.21
C CYS A 3 3.15 -13.39 -10.56
N ALA A 4 2.67 -12.22 -10.97
CA ALA A 4 1.42 -11.64 -10.45
C ALA A 4 0.18 -12.12 -11.22
N LEU A 5 0.37 -13.00 -12.21
CA LEU A 5 -0.69 -13.63 -12.98
C LEU A 5 -1.47 -14.65 -12.14
N PRO A 6 -2.77 -14.82 -12.40
CA PRO A 6 -3.48 -16.04 -12.01
C PRO A 6 -2.80 -17.27 -12.60
N GLN A 7 -2.63 -18.34 -11.81
CA GLN A 7 -2.08 -19.61 -12.27
C GLN A 7 -2.78 -20.14 -13.53
N SER A 8 -4.12 -20.07 -13.56
CA SER A 8 -4.89 -20.52 -14.74
C SER A 8 -4.54 -19.74 -16.02
N THR A 9 -4.20 -18.45 -15.87
CA THR A 9 -3.80 -17.59 -17.00
C THR A 9 -2.38 -17.94 -17.45
N ALA A 10 -1.46 -18.18 -16.52
CA ALA A 10 -0.12 -18.64 -16.85
C ALA A 10 -0.16 -19.99 -17.60
N GLU A 11 -0.97 -20.93 -17.13
CA GLU A 11 -1.16 -22.24 -17.77
C GLU A 11 -1.77 -22.13 -19.16
N ALA A 12 -2.82 -21.31 -19.34
CA ALA A 12 -3.43 -21.06 -20.64
C ALA A 12 -2.44 -20.43 -21.65
N MET A 13 -1.47 -19.66 -21.15
CA MET A 13 -0.40 -19.06 -21.94
C MET A 13 0.82 -19.99 -22.11
N MET A 14 0.76 -21.23 -21.62
CA MET A 14 1.88 -22.19 -21.60
C MET A 14 3.13 -21.65 -20.90
N LEU A 15 2.94 -20.80 -19.89
CA LEU A 15 4.01 -20.26 -19.05
C LEU A 15 4.21 -21.14 -17.81
N PRO A 16 5.42 -21.18 -17.22
CA PRO A 16 5.64 -21.82 -15.93
C PRO A 16 4.74 -21.19 -14.85
N SER A 17 3.87 -21.98 -14.22
CA SER A 17 2.91 -21.52 -13.21
C SER A 17 3.35 -21.76 -11.76
N GLY A 18 4.45 -22.50 -11.53
CA GLY A 18 4.90 -22.91 -10.19
C GLY A 18 5.18 -21.75 -9.23
N ASP A 19 5.56 -20.58 -9.75
CA ASP A 19 5.82 -19.35 -8.98
C ASP A 19 4.66 -18.33 -9.05
N CYS A 20 3.56 -18.66 -9.73
CA CYS A 20 2.42 -17.77 -9.89
C CYS A 20 1.45 -17.86 -8.71
N LEU A 21 0.78 -16.74 -8.42
CA LEU A 21 -0.22 -16.67 -7.36
C LEU A 21 -1.46 -17.50 -7.71
N PRO A 22 -2.09 -18.18 -6.73
CA PRO A 22 -3.41 -18.76 -6.91
C PRO A 22 -4.38 -17.72 -7.46
N ASP A 23 -5.31 -18.14 -8.32
CA ASP A 23 -6.22 -17.25 -9.05
C ASP A 23 -6.92 -16.20 -8.18
N ALA A 24 -7.43 -16.61 -7.02
CA ALA A 24 -8.11 -15.71 -6.10
C ALA A 24 -7.17 -14.62 -5.56
N GLU A 25 -5.95 -14.99 -5.18
CA GLU A 25 -4.94 -14.07 -4.65
C GLU A 25 -4.39 -13.15 -5.74
N ALA A 26 -4.18 -13.66 -6.96
CA ALA A 26 -3.78 -12.84 -8.10
C ALA A 26 -4.81 -11.76 -8.42
N ARG A 27 -6.10 -12.10 -8.44
CA ARG A 27 -7.19 -11.14 -8.66
C ARG A 27 -7.29 -10.14 -7.52
N LYS A 28 -7.15 -10.60 -6.28
CA LYS A 28 -7.12 -9.73 -5.10
C LYS A 28 -5.96 -8.75 -5.16
N LEU A 29 -4.76 -9.19 -5.54
CA LEU A 29 -3.61 -8.32 -5.74
C LEU A 29 -3.92 -7.28 -6.83
N ALA A 30 -4.34 -7.72 -8.02
CA ALA A 30 -4.67 -6.81 -9.13
C ALA A 30 -5.71 -5.74 -8.74
N TYR A 31 -6.72 -6.13 -7.96
CA TYR A 31 -7.71 -5.19 -7.41
C TYR A 31 -7.06 -4.14 -6.50
N HIS A 32 -6.23 -4.54 -5.51
CA HIS A 32 -5.56 -3.59 -4.63
C HIS A 32 -4.57 -2.69 -5.37
N LEU A 33 -3.84 -3.20 -6.37
CA LEU A 33 -2.96 -2.37 -7.20
C LEU A 33 -3.75 -1.31 -7.96
N SER A 34 -4.92 -1.66 -8.51
CA SER A 34 -5.80 -0.70 -9.18
C SER A 34 -6.34 0.36 -8.22
N LEU A 35 -6.68 0.00 -6.97
CA LEU A 35 -7.09 0.97 -5.96
C LEU A 35 -5.96 1.96 -5.63
N LEU A 36 -4.75 1.46 -5.39
CA LEU A 36 -3.59 2.30 -5.09
C LEU A 36 -3.26 3.27 -6.23
N GLU A 37 -3.40 2.82 -7.47
CA GLU A 37 -3.21 3.67 -8.64
C GLU A 37 -4.30 4.72 -8.79
N SER A 38 -5.57 4.33 -8.64
CA SER A 38 -6.72 5.23 -8.74
C SER A 38 -6.73 6.31 -7.65
N ALA A 39 -6.27 5.98 -6.45
CA ALA A 39 -6.11 6.91 -5.34
C ALA A 39 -4.83 7.76 -5.44
N GLY A 40 -4.01 7.52 -6.47
CA GLY A 40 -2.81 8.31 -6.72
C GLY A 40 -1.70 8.08 -5.70
N PHE A 41 -1.58 6.88 -5.10
CA PHE A 41 -0.50 6.53 -4.16
C PHE A 41 0.68 5.83 -4.83
N ALA A 42 0.44 5.04 -5.88
CA ALA A 42 1.49 4.32 -6.59
C ALA A 42 1.19 4.26 -8.09
N LYS A 43 2.23 4.05 -8.88
CA LYS A 43 2.12 3.86 -10.33
C LYS A 43 2.53 2.45 -10.68
N PHE A 44 1.75 1.82 -11.54
CA PHE A 44 2.06 0.49 -12.04
C PHE A 44 2.07 0.50 -13.57
N SER A 45 2.53 -0.59 -14.15
CA SER A 45 2.31 -0.88 -15.55
C SER A 45 1.83 -2.31 -15.67
N ARG A 46 0.80 -2.49 -16.49
CA ARG A 46 0.34 -3.81 -16.89
C ARG A 46 1.06 -4.18 -18.18
N LEU A 47 1.83 -5.26 -18.11
CA LEU A 47 2.51 -5.83 -19.28
C LEU A 47 1.50 -6.57 -20.16
N GLU A 48 1.88 -6.82 -21.42
CA GLU A 48 1.05 -7.59 -22.36
C GLU A 48 0.76 -9.00 -21.87
N ASN A 49 1.70 -9.61 -21.14
CA ASN A 49 1.50 -10.88 -20.46
C ASN A 49 0.69 -10.75 -19.16
N ALA A 50 -0.08 -9.68 -18.99
CA ALA A 50 -0.92 -9.35 -17.84
C ALA A 50 -0.21 -9.26 -16.47
N ASN A 51 1.11 -9.37 -16.39
CA ASN A 51 1.86 -9.11 -15.16
C ASN A 51 1.86 -7.63 -14.80
N TRP A 52 2.00 -7.36 -13.50
CA TRP A 52 2.15 -6.02 -12.96
C TRP A 52 3.62 -5.69 -12.71
N VAL A 53 4.02 -4.48 -13.08
CA VAL A 53 5.33 -3.91 -12.76
C VAL A 53 5.14 -2.67 -11.91
N VAL A 54 5.82 -2.61 -10.78
CA VAL A 54 5.88 -1.42 -9.93
C VAL A 54 6.74 -0.37 -10.61
N ARG A 55 6.17 0.82 -10.88
CA ARG A 55 6.92 1.97 -11.41
C ARG A 55 7.46 2.86 -10.31
N GLY A 56 6.77 2.90 -9.17
CA GLY A 56 7.18 3.65 -7.99
C GLY A 56 5.98 4.23 -7.25
N LEU A 57 6.26 4.86 -6.12
CA LEU A 57 5.27 5.65 -5.39
C LEU A 57 5.08 7.00 -6.08
N THR A 58 3.89 7.59 -5.92
CA THR A 58 3.68 9.00 -6.22
C THR A 58 4.21 9.85 -5.06
N TRP A 59 4.19 11.17 -5.21
CA TRP A 59 4.46 12.09 -4.10
C TRP A 59 3.57 11.81 -2.88
N ASN A 60 2.26 11.70 -3.10
CA ASN A 60 1.31 11.39 -2.02
C ASN A 60 1.59 10.01 -1.39
N GLY A 61 2.02 9.04 -2.19
CA GLY A 61 2.46 7.73 -1.68
C GLY A 61 3.68 7.83 -0.79
N HIS A 62 4.68 8.63 -1.19
CA HIS A 62 5.86 8.90 -0.37
C HIS A 62 5.47 9.60 0.95
N GLU A 63 4.67 10.67 0.89
CA GLU A 63 4.26 11.39 2.11
C GLU A 63 3.48 10.49 3.08
N LEU A 64 2.53 9.69 2.58
CA LEU A 64 1.81 8.74 3.42
C LEU A 64 2.78 7.75 4.08
N LEU A 65 3.65 7.12 3.27
CA LEU A 65 4.57 6.11 3.76
C LEU A 65 5.54 6.69 4.80
N ASP A 66 6.08 7.88 4.56
CA ASP A 66 7.01 8.55 5.47
C ASP A 66 6.34 8.91 6.80
N ASN A 67 5.07 9.33 6.77
CA ASN A 67 4.32 9.65 7.99
C ASN A 67 3.90 8.40 8.79
N ILE A 68 3.65 7.25 8.14
CA ILE A 68 3.08 6.08 8.83
C ILE A 68 4.09 4.98 9.15
N ARG A 69 5.23 4.90 8.45
CA ARG A 69 6.17 3.76 8.58
C ARG A 69 6.86 3.65 9.93
N ALA A 70 6.94 4.74 10.70
CA ALA A 70 7.55 4.71 12.03
C ALA A 70 6.69 3.84 12.96
N ASP A 71 7.32 2.86 13.62
CA ASP A 71 6.61 1.82 14.38
C ASP A 71 5.60 2.40 15.37
N ASP A 72 5.98 3.43 16.11
CA ASP A 72 5.13 4.09 17.08
C ASP A 72 3.96 4.87 16.44
N VAL A 73 4.12 5.45 15.23
CA VAL A 73 2.99 6.00 14.45
C VAL A 73 2.07 4.88 13.99
N TRP A 74 2.63 3.82 13.40
CA TRP A 74 1.86 2.69 12.88
C TRP A 74 1.01 2.04 13.97
N GLN A 75 1.58 1.80 15.15
CA GLN A 75 0.84 1.25 16.29
C GLN A 75 -0.28 2.18 16.74
N ALA A 76 -0.01 3.49 16.84
CA ALA A 76 -1.04 4.47 17.22
C ALA A 76 -2.19 4.53 16.20
N VAL A 77 -1.90 4.54 14.90
CA VAL A 77 -2.90 4.50 13.83
C VAL A 77 -3.74 3.23 13.91
N ARG A 78 -3.09 2.06 14.09
CA ARG A 78 -3.78 0.77 14.22
C ARG A 78 -4.72 0.70 15.41
N GLU A 79 -4.30 1.21 16.56
CA GLU A 79 -5.15 1.20 17.75
C GLU A 79 -6.38 2.09 17.55
N ARG A 80 -6.21 3.29 16.97
CA ARG A 80 -7.34 4.15 16.60
C ARG A 80 -8.27 3.50 15.58
N HIS A 81 -7.72 2.82 14.57
CA HIS A 81 -8.49 2.07 13.58
C HIS A 81 -9.38 1.01 14.25
N ARG A 82 -8.81 0.26 15.19
CA ARG A 82 -9.52 -0.78 15.94
C ARG A 82 -10.66 -0.19 16.79
N LEU A 83 -10.43 0.95 17.44
CA LEU A 83 -11.44 1.61 18.28
C LEU A 83 -12.61 2.16 17.47
N LEU A 84 -12.37 2.64 16.24
CA LEU A 84 -13.39 3.24 15.38
C LEU A 84 -14.13 2.22 14.49
N GLY A 85 -13.69 0.96 14.46
CA GLY A 85 -14.26 -0.08 13.60
C GLY A 85 -13.87 0.04 12.12
N GLY A 86 -12.87 0.86 11.81
CA GLY A 86 -12.38 1.13 10.46
C GLY A 86 -12.44 2.61 10.07
N PHE A 87 -11.64 3.00 9.09
CA PHE A 87 -11.72 4.32 8.46
C PHE A 87 -11.24 4.29 6.99
N SER A 88 -11.57 5.33 6.23
CA SER A 88 -11.08 5.49 4.86
C SER A 88 -9.57 5.72 4.80
N MET A 89 -8.97 5.50 3.63
CA MET A 89 -7.53 5.73 3.43
C MET A 89 -7.12 7.20 3.61
N GLU A 90 -8.03 8.12 3.32
CA GLU A 90 -7.82 9.56 3.54
C GLU A 90 -7.72 9.88 5.03
N VAL A 91 -8.68 9.39 5.83
CA VAL A 91 -8.66 9.55 7.30
C VAL A 91 -7.42 8.90 7.91
N LEU A 92 -6.99 7.74 7.39
CA LEU A 92 -5.75 7.08 7.78
C LEU A 92 -4.54 8.00 7.56
N SER A 93 -4.45 8.60 6.37
CA SER A 93 -3.37 9.51 5.98
C SER A 93 -3.32 10.74 6.89
N ASP A 94 -4.47 11.35 7.15
CA ASP A 94 -4.56 12.56 7.98
C ASP A 94 -4.20 12.26 9.43
N LEU A 95 -4.67 11.13 9.98
CA LEU A 95 -4.31 10.69 11.32
C LEU A 95 -2.79 10.46 11.46
N ALA A 96 -2.16 9.84 10.45
CA ALA A 96 -0.71 9.63 10.45
C ALA A 96 0.07 10.96 10.44
N LYS A 97 -0.40 11.95 9.65
CA LYS A 97 0.17 13.31 9.61
C LYS A 97 0.03 14.02 10.95
N GLU A 98 -1.15 13.94 11.58
CA GLU A 98 -1.41 14.55 12.88
C GLU A 98 -0.52 13.97 13.99
N ILE A 99 -0.39 12.65 14.04
CA ILE A 99 0.47 11.97 15.03
C ILE A 99 1.93 12.41 14.83
N THR A 100 2.39 12.47 13.58
CA THR A 100 3.76 12.88 13.24
C THR A 100 4.02 14.34 13.62
N ARG A 101 3.10 15.26 13.28
CA ARG A 101 3.19 16.67 13.69
C ARG A 101 3.19 16.85 15.21
N GLY A 102 2.35 16.09 15.91
CA GLY A 102 2.30 16.13 17.37
C GLY A 102 3.61 15.67 18.04
N LYS A 103 4.39 14.80 17.38
CA LYS A 103 5.74 14.44 17.87
C LYS A 103 6.74 15.56 17.68
N LEU A 104 6.69 16.26 16.55
CA LEU A 104 7.56 17.41 16.28
C LEU A 104 7.41 18.49 17.36
N GLY A 105 6.18 18.91 17.68
CA GLY A 105 5.93 19.93 18.70
C GLY A 105 6.45 19.53 20.09
N ARG A 106 6.28 18.26 20.49
CA ARG A 106 6.82 17.76 21.77
C ARG A 106 8.35 17.77 21.85
N MET A 107 9.04 17.64 20.71
CA MET A 107 10.50 17.73 20.67
C MET A 107 10.98 19.17 20.80
N GLU A 108 10.27 20.13 20.21
CA GLU A 108 10.57 21.56 20.34
C GLU A 108 10.40 22.05 21.78
N ASP A 109 9.35 21.59 22.47
CA ASP A 109 9.08 21.93 23.88
C ASP A 109 10.11 21.34 24.88
N THR A 110 10.87 20.31 24.48
CA THR A 110 11.86 19.65 25.35
C THR A 110 13.23 20.37 25.33
N HIS A 111 13.42 21.31 24.41
CA HIS A 111 14.66 22.07 24.24
C HIS A 111 14.51 23.58 24.56
N ALA A 112 13.36 24.00 25.11
CA ALA A 112 13.08 25.35 25.61
C ALA A 112 13.10 25.38 27.14
#